data_AF-A0A0M6XKP8-F1
#
_entry.id   AF-A0A0M6XKP8-F1
#
_cell.length_a   1.000
_cell.length_b   1.000
_cell.length_c   1.000
_cell.angle_alpha   90.00
_cell.angle_beta   90.00
_cell.angle_gamma   90.00
#
_symmetry.space_group_name_H-M   'P 1'
#
loop_
_entity.id
_entity.type
_entity.pdbx_description
1 polymer ?
#
loop_
_entity_poly.entity_id
_entity_poly.type
_entity_poly.pdbx_seq_one_letter_code
_entity_poly.pdbx_strand_id
1 'polypeptide(L)'
;MSVDVGRIVYIQMLNSRAGVEADVTVTRLSETAWLMVTPAAMRVKDDAWLRRHLGDANVVITDVTAGEAVLAVMGPKSREVMRAISPGDFSTEAFPFGTAREIEAGLGFAVKTGTPADFIGRDAVLRKREEGLTRRMLQFRLR
;
A
#
# COMPACT_ATOMS: atom_id res chain seq x y z
N MET A 1 11.84 13.16 4.89
CA MET A 1 12.64 12.29 3.99
C MET A 1 12.77 12.94 2.64
N SER A 2 13.97 13.01 2.07
CA SER A 2 14.31 13.75 0.85
C SER A 2 13.99 13.01 -0.46
N VAL A 3 13.09 12.02 -0.44
CA VAL A 3 12.70 11.26 -1.64
C VAL A 3 11.35 11.71 -2.17
N ASP A 4 11.14 11.60 -3.47
CA ASP A 4 9.88 11.96 -4.10
C ASP A 4 8.70 11.11 -3.62
N VAL A 5 7.49 11.64 -3.81
CA VAL A 5 6.26 10.87 -3.59
C VAL A 5 6.25 9.64 -4.50
N GLY A 6 5.79 8.51 -3.98
CA GLY A 6 5.82 7.23 -4.68
C GLY A 6 7.18 6.52 -4.63
N ARG A 7 8.13 6.98 -3.78
CA ARG A 7 9.39 6.27 -3.56
C ARG A 7 9.36 5.44 -2.29
N ILE A 8 10.01 4.29 -2.35
CA ILE A 8 10.22 3.36 -1.25
C ILE A 8 11.71 3.37 -0.89
N VAL A 9 12.00 3.53 0.39
CA VAL A 9 13.37 3.51 0.92
C VAL A 9 13.50 2.52 2.07
N TYR A 10 14.58 1.77 2.05
CA TYR A 10 15.01 0.96 3.18
C TYR A 10 15.89 1.81 4.08
N ILE A 11 15.54 1.91 5.36
CA ILE A 11 16.26 2.73 6.33
C ILE A 11 16.46 1.99 7.64
N GLN A 12 17.38 2.50 8.46
CA GLN A 12 17.62 2.03 9.82
C GLN A 12 17.20 3.10 10.81
N MET A 13 16.51 2.69 11.88
CA MET A 13 16.34 3.50 13.07
C MET A 13 17.53 3.24 13.99
N LEU A 14 18.25 4.29 14.38
CA LEU A 14 19.43 4.20 15.22
C LEU A 14 19.15 4.75 16.63
N ASN A 15 19.84 4.22 17.63
CA ASN A 15 19.88 4.81 18.96
C ASN A 15 21.05 5.81 19.11
N SER A 16 21.10 6.51 20.25
CA SER A 16 22.13 7.51 20.57
C SER A 16 23.56 6.96 20.63
N ARG A 17 23.74 5.64 20.67
CA ARG A 17 25.03 4.95 20.63
C ARG A 17 25.39 4.44 19.23
N ALA A 18 24.67 4.90 18.20
CA ALA A 18 24.79 4.43 16.82
C ALA A 18 24.50 2.92 16.63
N GLY A 19 23.79 2.29 17.57
CA GLY A 19 23.29 0.93 17.40
C GLY A 19 21.99 0.91 16.59
N VAL A 20 21.81 -0.12 15.77
CA VAL A 20 20.57 -0.33 15.01
C VAL A 20 19.47 -0.83 15.95
N GLU A 21 18.37 -0.08 16.02
CA GLU A 21 17.17 -0.46 16.77
C GLU A 21 16.19 -1.25 15.91
N ALA A 22 16.06 -0.87 14.64
CA ALA A 22 15.24 -1.56 13.66
C ALA A 22 15.72 -1.22 12.24
N ASP A 23 15.42 -2.11 11.32
CA ASP A 23 15.40 -1.83 9.89
C ASP A 23 13.96 -1.84 9.38
N VAL A 24 13.61 -0.82 8.60
CA VAL A 24 12.24 -0.61 8.15
C VAL A 24 12.23 -0.16 6.70
N THR A 25 11.13 -0.47 6.03
CA THR A 25 10.84 0.05 4.70
C THR A 25 9.84 1.19 4.84
N VAL A 26 10.17 2.36 4.30
CA VAL A 26 9.29 3.54 4.33
C VAL A 26 8.91 3.93 2.91
N THR A 27 7.61 4.06 2.67
CA THR A 27 7.05 4.56 1.43
C THR A 27 6.53 5.98 1.64
N ARG A 28 6.92 6.93 0.79
CA ARG A 28 6.32 8.28 0.78
C ARG A 28 5.04 8.26 -0.06
N LEU A 29 3.88 8.34 0.60
CA LEU A 29 2.57 8.27 -0.06
C LEU A 29 2.13 9.63 -0.61
N SER A 30 2.46 10.71 0.09
CA SER A 30 2.18 12.09 -0.32
C SER A 30 3.21 13.05 0.28
N GLU A 31 2.97 14.36 0.14
CA GLU A 31 3.81 15.37 0.79
C GLU A 31 3.83 15.23 2.32
N THR A 32 2.75 14.72 2.91
CA THR A 32 2.49 14.68 4.36
C THR A 32 2.14 13.30 4.90
N ALA A 33 2.17 12.25 4.07
CA ALA A 33 1.83 10.89 4.46
C ALA A 33 2.91 9.87 4.09
N TRP A 34 3.17 8.95 5.02
CA TRP A 34 4.14 7.87 4.88
C TRP A 34 3.57 6.55 5.37
N LEU A 35 3.93 5.45 4.72
CA LEU A 35 3.68 4.09 5.19
C LEU A 35 5.01 3.47 5.62
N MET A 36 5.13 3.09 6.88
CA MET A 36 6.26 2.34 7.40
C MET A 36 5.86 0.87 7.57
N VAL A 37 6.69 -0.01 7.02
CA VAL A 37 6.58 -1.47 7.20
C VAL A 37 7.77 -1.94 8.02
N THR A 38 7.48 -2.68 9.08
CA THR A 38 8.46 -3.23 10.02
C THR A 38 8.25 -4.74 10.21
N PRO A 39 9.23 -5.53 10.69
CA PRO A 39 9.02 -6.94 10.97
C PRO A 39 7.83 -7.18 11.91
N ALA A 40 7.00 -8.17 11.60
CA ALA A 40 5.74 -8.43 12.32
C ALA A 40 5.92 -8.60 13.85
N ALA A 41 7.02 -9.23 14.27
CA ALA A 41 7.33 -9.43 15.68
C ALA A 41 7.80 -8.14 16.41
N MET A 42 8.26 -7.13 15.67
CA MET A 42 8.87 -5.92 16.22
C MET A 42 7.89 -4.74 16.30
N ARG A 43 6.69 -4.87 15.72
CA ARG A 43 5.65 -3.83 15.66
C ARG A 43 5.49 -3.02 16.95
N VAL A 44 5.32 -3.70 18.11
CA VAL A 44 5.13 -3.01 19.41
C VAL A 44 6.37 -2.23 19.82
N LYS A 45 7.56 -2.81 19.62
CA LYS A 45 8.84 -2.17 19.93
C LYS A 45 9.02 -0.91 19.09
N ASP A 46 8.75 -1.00 17.80
CA ASP A 46 9.01 0.09 16.85
C ASP A 46 8.00 1.23 17.00
N ASP A 47 6.71 0.93 17.24
CA ASP A 47 5.71 1.95 17.57
C ASP A 47 6.08 2.70 18.87
N ALA A 48 6.49 1.96 19.91
CA ALA A 48 6.96 2.58 21.15
C ALA A 48 8.24 3.42 20.94
N TRP A 49 9.15 2.98 20.07
CA TRP A 49 10.34 3.73 19.71
C TRP A 49 9.96 5.06 19.03
N LEU A 50 9.13 5.02 17.98
CA LEU A 50 8.70 6.23 17.27
C LEU A 50 7.99 7.22 18.20
N ARG A 51 7.05 6.75 19.02
CA ARG A 51 6.29 7.60 19.95
C ARG A 51 7.18 8.33 20.95
N ARG A 52 8.24 7.68 21.44
CA ARG A 52 9.21 8.31 22.35
C ARG A 52 10.04 9.41 21.69
N HIS A 53 10.15 9.42 20.36
CA HIS A 53 10.99 10.33 19.60
C HIS A 53 10.20 11.40 18.84
N LEU A 54 8.88 11.53 19.08
CA LEU A 54 8.05 12.55 18.42
C LEU A 54 8.46 13.98 18.80
N GLY A 55 8.87 14.21 20.06
CA GLY A 55 9.10 15.56 20.56
C GLY A 55 7.88 16.47 20.33
N ASP A 56 8.11 17.67 19.80
CA ASP A 56 7.07 18.65 19.46
C ASP A 56 6.57 18.53 18.01
N ALA A 57 6.90 17.45 17.30
CA ALA A 57 6.51 17.29 15.91
C ALA A 57 4.99 17.12 15.76
N ASN A 58 4.39 17.84 14.80
CA ASN A 58 2.99 17.67 14.43
C ASN A 58 2.81 16.42 13.55
N VAL A 59 2.82 15.25 14.19
CA VAL A 59 2.75 13.94 13.54
C VAL A 59 1.75 13.04 14.26
N VAL A 60 0.96 12.32 13.48
CA VAL A 60 0.06 11.27 13.99
C VAL A 60 0.58 9.92 13.54
N ILE A 61 0.77 9.00 14.49
CA ILE A 61 1.15 7.61 14.23
C ILE A 61 -0.07 6.71 14.44
N THR A 62 -0.50 6.07 13.35
CA THR A 62 -1.62 5.12 13.35
C THR A 62 -1.12 3.73 12.99
N ASP A 63 -1.39 2.75 13.85
CA ASP A 63 -1.14 1.34 13.54
C ASP A 63 -2.26 0.82 12.64
N VAL A 64 -1.90 0.51 11.38
CA VAL A 64 -2.82 -0.04 10.38
C VAL A 64 -2.59 -1.53 10.13
N THR A 65 -1.75 -2.19 10.92
CA THR A 65 -1.31 -3.58 10.67
C THR A 65 -2.49 -4.55 10.51
N ALA A 66 -3.53 -4.43 11.34
CA ALA A 66 -4.70 -5.31 11.27
C ALA A 66 -5.67 -4.96 10.11
N GLY A 67 -5.55 -3.76 9.54
CA GLY A 67 -6.38 -3.27 8.44
C GLY A 67 -5.79 -3.53 7.06
N GLU A 68 -4.53 -3.95 6.99
CA GLU A 68 -3.78 -4.12 5.75
C GLU A 68 -3.33 -5.58 5.58
N ALA A 69 -3.35 -6.05 4.35
CA ALA A 69 -2.79 -7.36 3.98
C ALA A 69 -1.71 -7.15 2.91
N VAL A 70 -0.60 -7.88 3.05
CA VAL A 70 0.51 -7.83 2.10
C VAL A 70 0.61 -9.16 1.36
N LEU A 71 0.54 -9.10 0.04
CA LEU A 71 0.81 -10.24 -0.84
C LEU A 71 2.07 -9.95 -1.66
N ALA A 72 3.08 -10.80 -1.50
CA ALA A 72 4.29 -10.74 -2.31
C ALA A 72 4.09 -11.50 -3.63
N VAL A 73 4.14 -10.79 -4.76
CA VAL A 73 4.17 -11.39 -6.10
C VAL A 73 5.60 -11.31 -6.63
N MET A 74 6.33 -12.42 -6.58
CA MET A 74 7.77 -12.47 -6.88
C MET A 74 8.08 -13.44 -8.02
N GLY A 75 9.15 -13.15 -8.78
CA GLY A 75 9.64 -13.97 -9.88
C GLY A 75 9.59 -13.28 -11.25
N PRO A 76 10.18 -13.89 -12.30
CA PRO A 76 10.34 -13.27 -13.61
C PRO A 76 9.01 -12.98 -14.33
N LYS A 77 7.95 -13.71 -13.97
CA LYS A 77 6.58 -13.53 -14.52
C LYS A 77 5.69 -12.63 -13.66
N SER A 78 6.21 -12.03 -12.59
CA SER A 78 5.41 -11.17 -11.69
C SER A 78 4.68 -10.05 -12.43
N ARG A 79 5.35 -9.36 -13.36
CA ARG A 79 4.75 -8.29 -14.18
C ARG A 79 3.61 -8.79 -15.07
N GLU A 80 3.68 -10.02 -15.57
CA GLU A 80 2.59 -10.65 -16.33
C GLU A 80 1.36 -10.87 -15.44
N VAL A 81 1.57 -11.41 -14.23
CA VAL A 81 0.51 -11.59 -13.24
C VAL A 81 -0.13 -10.26 -12.84
N MET A 82 0.67 -9.21 -12.62
CA MET A 82 0.15 -7.88 -12.25
C MET A 82 -0.69 -7.26 -13.36
N ARG A 83 -0.33 -7.44 -14.64
CA ARG A 83 -1.12 -6.97 -15.79
C ARG A 83 -2.47 -7.69 -15.92
N ALA A 84 -2.59 -8.92 -15.42
CA ALA A 84 -3.86 -9.65 -15.44
C ALA A 84 -4.89 -9.07 -14.44
N ILE A 85 -4.42 -8.38 -13.40
CA ILE A 85 -5.28 -7.86 -12.33
C ILE A 85 -5.41 -6.33 -12.34
N SER A 86 -4.65 -5.62 -13.18
CA SER A 86 -4.68 -4.16 -13.21
C SER A 86 -4.33 -3.61 -14.60
N PRO A 87 -5.02 -2.55 -15.08
CA PRO A 87 -4.70 -1.91 -16.35
C PRO A 87 -3.43 -1.06 -16.31
N GLY A 88 -2.75 -0.97 -15.16
CA GLY A 88 -1.55 -0.15 -14.99
C GLY A 88 -0.36 -0.61 -15.85
N ASP A 89 0.49 0.34 -16.26
CA ASP A 89 1.76 0.02 -16.91
C ASP A 89 2.83 -0.39 -15.87
N PHE A 90 3.16 -1.68 -15.87
CA PHE A 90 4.21 -2.28 -15.06
C PHE A 90 5.48 -2.57 -15.88
N SER A 91 5.79 -1.81 -16.93
CA SER A 91 7.12 -1.83 -17.57
C SER A 91 8.23 -1.40 -16.59
N THR A 92 9.49 -1.62 -16.94
CA THR A 92 10.62 -1.19 -16.09
C THR A 92 10.73 0.33 -16.08
N GLU A 93 10.43 0.96 -17.20
CA GLU A 93 10.47 2.39 -17.42
C GLU A 93 9.35 3.10 -16.65
N ALA A 94 8.12 2.58 -16.69
CA ALA A 94 6.98 3.16 -15.96
C ALA A 94 6.88 2.72 -14.50
N PHE A 95 7.48 1.60 -14.11
CA PHE A 95 7.51 1.10 -12.74
C PHE A 95 8.92 0.60 -12.36
N PRO A 96 9.87 1.54 -12.18
CA PRO A 96 11.23 1.20 -11.82
C PRO A 96 11.34 0.73 -10.37
N PHE A 97 12.46 0.11 -10.04
CA PHE A 97 12.73 -0.38 -8.70
C PHE A 97 12.63 0.74 -7.63
N GLY A 98 12.15 0.37 -6.44
CA GLY A 98 11.96 1.29 -5.32
C GLY A 98 10.84 2.32 -5.53
N THR A 99 9.83 1.98 -6.34
CA THR A 99 8.62 2.79 -6.49
C THR A 99 7.39 2.13 -5.89
N ALA A 100 6.46 2.96 -5.44
CA ALA A 100 5.14 2.60 -4.98
C ALA A 100 4.11 3.36 -5.82
N ARG A 101 3.01 2.68 -6.12
CA ARG A 101 1.88 3.27 -6.82
C ARG A 101 0.61 2.59 -6.36
N GLU A 102 -0.41 3.40 -6.11
CA GLU A 102 -1.76 2.89 -5.90
C GLU A 102 -2.32 2.42 -7.24
N ILE A 103 -2.84 1.20 -7.27
CA ILE A 103 -3.42 0.59 -8.47
C ILE A 103 -4.80 0.02 -8.15
N GLU A 104 -5.66 0.00 -9.16
CA GLU A 104 -6.88 -0.79 -9.12
C GLU A 104 -6.55 -2.24 -9.46
N ALA A 105 -6.84 -3.16 -8.54
CA ALA A 105 -6.58 -4.60 -8.70
C ALA A 105 -7.84 -5.38 -9.16
N GLY A 106 -8.55 -4.85 -10.15
CA GLY A 106 -9.43 -5.63 -11.01
C GLY A 106 -10.70 -6.21 -10.38
N LEU A 107 -11.41 -5.51 -9.48
CA LEU A 107 -12.73 -5.99 -8.99
C LEU A 107 -13.91 -5.61 -9.91
N GLY A 108 -13.64 -5.02 -11.08
CA GLY A 108 -14.68 -4.64 -12.05
C GLY A 108 -15.52 -5.83 -12.57
N PHE A 109 -15.02 -7.06 -12.48
CA PHE A 109 -15.75 -8.28 -12.92
C PHE A 109 -16.81 -8.76 -11.92
N ALA A 110 -16.76 -8.33 -10.66
CA ALA A 110 -17.59 -8.88 -9.59
C ALA A 110 -19.03 -8.31 -9.57
N VAL A 111 -19.34 -7.31 -10.40
CA VAL A 111 -20.69 -6.73 -10.50
C VAL A 111 -21.15 -6.69 -11.96
N LYS A 112 -22.18 -7.47 -12.30
CA LYS A 112 -22.78 -7.51 -13.64
C LYS A 112 -23.71 -6.32 -13.84
N THR A 113 -23.19 -5.19 -14.34
CA THR A 113 -23.98 -3.96 -14.54
C THR A 113 -24.82 -3.95 -15.83
N GLY A 114 -24.62 -4.92 -16.72
CA GLY A 114 -25.30 -5.03 -18.02
C GLY A 114 -26.60 -5.84 -17.99
N THR A 115 -27.11 -6.23 -16.83
CA THR A 115 -28.42 -6.89 -16.71
C THR A 115 -29.55 -5.86 -16.66
N PRO A 116 -30.73 -6.17 -17.22
CA PRO A 116 -31.92 -5.33 -17.11
C PRO A 116 -32.55 -5.31 -15.71
N ALA A 117 -32.09 -6.16 -14.79
CA ALA A 117 -32.52 -6.15 -13.40
C ALA A 117 -31.96 -4.92 -12.66
N ASP A 118 -32.85 -4.16 -12.01
CA ASP A 118 -32.47 -3.11 -11.09
C ASP A 118 -32.15 -3.71 -9.72
N PHE A 119 -31.00 -3.36 -9.15
CA PHE A 119 -30.53 -3.89 -7.89
C PHE A 119 -30.16 -2.76 -6.93
N ILE A 120 -30.38 -2.99 -5.64
CA ILE A 120 -30.07 -2.03 -4.59
C ILE A 120 -28.58 -1.66 -4.67
N GLY A 121 -28.28 -0.38 -4.90
CA GLY A 121 -26.91 0.13 -5.00
C GLY A 121 -26.34 0.21 -6.43
N ARG A 122 -27.12 -0.05 -7.47
CA ARG A 122 -26.70 0.04 -8.89
C ARG A 122 -26.07 1.39 -9.24
N ASP A 123 -26.73 2.49 -8.91
CA ASP A 123 -26.21 3.84 -9.20
C ASP A 123 -24.91 4.14 -8.45
N ALA A 124 -24.78 3.61 -7.23
CA ALA A 124 -23.54 3.73 -6.47
C ALA A 124 -22.38 2.96 -7.12
N VAL A 125 -22.64 1.79 -7.72
CA VAL A 125 -21.64 1.02 -8.47
C VAL A 125 -21.26 1.71 -9.77
N LEU A 126 -22.24 2.23 -10.53
CA LEU A 126 -21.99 2.93 -11.79
C LEU A 126 -21.20 4.22 -11.56
N ARG A 127 -21.60 5.03 -10.58
CA ARG A 127 -20.87 6.22 -10.17
C ARG A 127 -19.44 5.90 -9.74
N LYS A 128 -19.25 4.85 -8.92
CA LYS A 128 -17.90 4.39 -8.52
C LYS A 128 -17.05 3.86 -9.67
N ARG A 129 -17.66 3.37 -10.74
CA ARG A 129 -16.95 2.97 -11.97
C ARG A 129 -16.47 4.19 -12.76
N GLU A 130 -17.26 5.26 -12.78
CA GLU A 130 -16.94 6.53 -13.44
C GLU A 130 -15.93 7.36 -12.65
N GLU A 131 -16.12 7.47 -11.33
CA GLU A 131 -15.28 8.27 -10.42
C GLU A 131 -14.01 7.54 -9.97
N GLY A 132 -13.98 6.20 -10.08
CA GLY A 132 -12.92 5.36 -9.52
C GLY A 132 -13.16 5.00 -8.05
N LEU A 133 -12.51 3.92 -7.58
CA LEU A 133 -12.59 3.51 -6.16
C LEU A 133 -11.43 4.11 -5.37
N THR A 134 -11.74 4.60 -4.17
CA THR A 134 -10.74 5.16 -3.24
C THR A 134 -10.11 4.11 -2.33
N ARG A 135 -10.72 2.92 -2.15
CA ARG A 135 -10.22 1.74 -1.40
C ARG A 135 -10.92 0.45 -1.88
N ARG A 136 -10.29 -0.73 -1.76
CA ARG A 136 -10.86 -2.03 -2.20
C ARG A 136 -10.50 -3.20 -1.28
N MET A 137 -11.40 -4.19 -1.18
CA MET A 137 -11.22 -5.47 -0.47
C MET A 137 -10.92 -6.59 -1.47
N LEU A 138 -9.80 -7.29 -1.33
CA LEU A 138 -9.39 -8.41 -2.18
C LEU A 138 -9.65 -9.75 -1.46
N GLN A 139 -10.24 -10.72 -2.17
CA GLN A 139 -10.43 -12.08 -1.66
C GLN A 139 -9.58 -13.06 -2.49
N PHE A 140 -8.67 -13.78 -1.83
CA PHE A 140 -7.86 -14.83 -2.46
C PHE A 140 -8.43 -16.21 -2.11
N ARG A 141 -8.42 -17.12 -3.10
CA ARG A 141 -8.57 -18.57 -2.87
C ARG A 141 -7.22 -19.22 -3.09
N LEU A 142 -6.57 -19.60 -2.00
CA LEU A 142 -5.38 -20.45 -2.05
C LEU A 142 -5.83 -21.88 -2.38
N ARG A 143 -5.16 -22.54 -3.33
CA ARG A 143 -5.30 -23.97 -3.60
C ARG A 143 -4.09 -24.71 -3.09
#